data_AF-A0A8T0QZ60-F1
#
_entry.id   AF-A0A8T0QZ60-F1
#
_cell.length_a   1.000
_cell.length_b   1.000
_cell.length_c   1.000
_cell.angle_alpha   90.00
_cell.angle_beta   90.00
_cell.angle_gamma   90.00
#
_symmetry.space_group_name_H-M   'P 1'
#
loop_
_entity.id
_entity.type
_entity.pdbx_description
1 polymer ?
#
loop_
_entity_poly.entity_id
_entity_poly.type
_entity_poly.pdbx_seq_one_letter_code
_entity_poly.pdbx_strand_id
1 'polypeptide(L)'
;MGLLKEIWRAGTSERSPRAQRNAVQENSLNVTKQNGYGGGSSYGIQLNGLHSVTGNHKGNVFEEERASFAIKQASLENEIKQLKLQLSNKSKKETEIERRLEDENKLNGFLQQELNELKINKESISTSMEELHKELNEKKSELRRMQDELNRRDKEHVSDASLQSLRNMLMALQKENSDLKIERARLEADLKNMNSTSQKTADSTSDNKIPDSEKVKEEMDILKRALQDASRERDKAVQDLARLKQHLLDKDLEDQEKMDEDSKLIEELRVICEQQRAHIVQLERALKVEIAKQEENKRIINEEHQRSNEQLEELKYKLASCMSALESKNEELLNLQTALGQYYAESEAKERLGGDLAVARGELSKLSESLKVANQMIEISRREKEDMATKLSQAERMLADGKRSMQKLEDDNSRLRRALEQSMTTVNRMSLDSDNAVDRRIVIKLLVTYFQRNHSKEVLDLMVRMLGFSEEDKQRIGFAQNNVGKGVVRGVLGLPGRLVGGIVGGGSSGKSTQASQDSQSFADLWVDFLLKETEEREKREASEAAKQLQDESQTATSTSSSSGGQQRSQNPSNVAPGPSTTTRPHVFGRPDSEFSTVPLASSSYSSMPTQFSRPPPR
;
A
#
# COMPACT_ATOMS: atom_id res chain seq x y z
N MET A 1 -69.23 -11.17 28.50
CA MET A 1 -69.70 -9.83 28.10
C MET A 1 -68.67 -9.27 27.13
N GLY A 2 -69.02 -9.10 25.85
CA GLY A 2 -68.15 -8.44 24.86
C GLY A 2 -67.73 -9.26 23.61
N LEU A 3 -68.70 -9.91 22.98
CA LEU A 3 -68.84 -10.32 21.56
C LEU A 3 -67.62 -10.44 20.59
N LEU A 4 -67.57 -11.63 20.00
CA LEU A 4 -66.99 -12.00 18.71
C LEU A 4 -67.86 -11.53 17.51
N LYS A 5 -67.20 -11.38 16.34
CA LYS A 5 -67.65 -11.36 14.92
C LYS A 5 -67.86 -10.00 14.22
N GLU A 6 -67.00 -9.71 13.23
CA GLU A 6 -67.27 -9.63 11.78
C GLU A 6 -65.97 -9.27 11.02
N ILE A 7 -65.37 -10.15 10.20
CA ILE A 7 -65.54 -10.41 8.74
C ILE A 7 -64.84 -9.40 7.79
N TRP A 8 -63.70 -9.85 7.25
CA TRP A 8 -63.15 -9.78 5.87
C TRP A 8 -63.66 -8.74 4.83
N ARG A 9 -62.76 -7.81 4.44
CA ARG A 9 -62.45 -7.16 3.12
C ARG A 9 -61.87 -5.76 3.42
N ALA A 10 -60.81 -5.19 2.86
CA ALA A 10 -59.88 -5.38 1.74
C ALA A 10 -58.51 -4.80 2.23
N GLY A 11 -57.32 -5.24 1.82
CA GLY A 11 -56.76 -5.14 0.47
C GLY A 11 -56.20 -3.75 0.18
N THR A 12 -54.95 -3.45 0.58
CA THR A 12 -53.98 -2.61 -0.18
C THR A 12 -52.58 -2.57 0.46
N SER A 13 -51.58 -2.81 -0.39
CA SER A 13 -50.18 -2.37 -0.39
C SER A 13 -49.37 -2.28 0.91
N GLU A 14 -48.33 -3.11 1.02
CA GLU A 14 -46.94 -2.63 0.98
C GLU A 14 -46.03 -3.73 0.40
N ARG A 15 -45.38 -3.43 -0.73
CA ARG A 15 -44.45 -4.30 -1.45
C ARG A 15 -43.06 -3.64 -1.42
N SER A 16 -42.13 -4.30 -0.73
CA SER A 16 -40.68 -4.42 -0.97
C SER A 16 -40.03 -3.46 -1.99
N PRO A 17 -39.00 -2.68 -1.62
CA PRO A 17 -38.10 -2.03 -2.57
C PRO A 17 -36.76 -2.77 -2.64
N ARG A 18 -36.50 -3.46 -3.75
CA ARG A 18 -35.18 -3.54 -4.44
C ARG A 18 -35.16 -4.69 -5.45
N ALA A 19 -35.46 -4.35 -6.69
CA ALA A 19 -34.92 -5.02 -7.87
C ALA A 19 -34.64 -3.91 -8.90
N GLN A 20 -33.43 -3.36 -8.89
CA GLN A 20 -32.97 -2.51 -9.97
C GLN A 20 -32.54 -3.41 -11.13
N ARG A 21 -33.47 -3.62 -12.06
CA ARG A 21 -33.16 -3.98 -13.45
C ARG A 21 -32.64 -2.71 -14.13
N ASN A 22 -31.39 -2.73 -14.56
CA ASN A 22 -30.94 -1.78 -15.58
C ASN A 22 -31.34 -2.33 -16.94
N ALA A 23 -32.31 -1.66 -17.56
CA ALA A 23 -32.50 -1.66 -18.99
C ALA A 23 -31.40 -0.80 -19.62
N VAL A 24 -30.69 -1.33 -20.61
CA VAL A 24 -29.83 -0.52 -21.47
C VAL A 24 -30.62 -0.18 -22.73
N GLN A 25 -30.75 1.12 -22.92
CA GLN A 25 -31.43 1.81 -23.99
C GLN A 25 -30.67 1.61 -25.30
N GLU A 26 -31.36 1.17 -26.35
CA GLU A 26 -30.91 1.35 -27.72
C GLU A 26 -30.76 2.85 -27.99
N ASN A 27 -29.55 3.27 -28.35
CA ASN A 27 -29.38 4.33 -29.33
C ASN A 27 -28.10 4.10 -30.12
N SER A 28 -28.33 3.93 -31.42
CA SER A 28 -27.42 3.93 -32.54
C SER A 28 -26.30 4.96 -32.41
N LEU A 29 -25.06 4.59 -32.77
CA LEU A 29 -24.13 5.41 -33.55
C LEU A 29 -22.87 4.58 -33.90
N ASN A 30 -22.79 4.22 -35.18
CA ASN A 30 -21.60 4.09 -36.03
C ASN A 30 -20.24 3.87 -35.36
N VAL A 31 -19.71 2.64 -35.46
CA VAL A 31 -18.25 2.44 -35.58
C VAL A 31 -17.94 1.60 -36.81
N THR A 32 -17.35 2.33 -37.74
CA THR A 32 -16.76 2.02 -39.03
C THR A 32 -15.87 0.78 -38.99
N LYS A 33 -16.08 -0.15 -39.93
CA LYS A 33 -15.03 -1.05 -40.43
C LYS A 33 -13.87 -0.20 -40.95
N GLN A 34 -12.78 -0.14 -40.21
CA GLN A 34 -11.52 0.42 -40.70
C GLN A 34 -10.51 -0.73 -40.83
N ASN A 35 -10.48 -1.34 -42.02
CA ASN A 35 -9.29 -2.04 -42.49
C ASN A 35 -8.22 -0.97 -42.74
N GLY A 36 -7.35 -0.75 -41.76
CA GLY A 36 -6.13 0.03 -41.88
C GLY A 36 -4.93 -0.90 -42.01
N TYR A 37 -4.63 -1.36 -43.22
CA TYR A 37 -3.27 -1.76 -43.59
C TYR A 37 -2.79 -0.78 -44.64
N GLY A 38 -1.96 0.17 -44.22
CA GLY A 38 -1.38 1.19 -45.08
C GLY A 38 0.02 1.57 -44.63
N GLY A 39 0.99 1.29 -45.52
CA GLY A 39 2.33 1.91 -45.61
C GLY A 39 3.41 1.29 -44.71
N GLY A 40 4.61 0.95 -45.19
CA GLY A 40 5.25 1.20 -46.47
C GLY A 40 6.78 1.14 -46.31
N SER A 41 7.49 1.33 -47.43
CA SER A 41 8.94 1.48 -47.62
C SER A 41 9.67 0.19 -48.03
N SER A 42 9.88 -0.07 -49.32
CA SER A 42 10.80 0.59 -50.28
C SER A 42 12.24 0.09 -50.15
N TYR A 43 12.66 -0.71 -51.14
CA TYR A 43 13.97 -0.58 -51.75
C TYR A 43 13.81 -0.73 -53.26
N GLY A 44 13.88 0.41 -53.95
CA GLY A 44 14.27 0.46 -55.35
C GLY A 44 15.80 0.42 -55.44
N ILE A 45 16.31 -0.36 -56.38
CA ILE A 45 17.62 -0.12 -57.00
C ILE A 45 17.38 -0.17 -58.52
N GLN A 46 17.52 0.99 -59.15
CA GLN A 46 17.72 1.11 -60.59
C GLN A 46 19.13 0.62 -60.95
N LEU A 47 19.27 0.02 -62.12
CA LEU A 47 20.47 0.19 -62.95
C LEU A 47 20.09 0.05 -64.43
N ASN A 48 20.29 1.13 -65.17
CA ASN A 48 20.29 1.18 -66.63
C ASN A 48 21.52 0.43 -67.19
N GLY A 49 21.37 -0.23 -68.34
CA GLY A 49 22.50 -0.78 -69.09
C GLY A 49 22.08 -1.53 -70.36
N LEU A 50 22.19 -0.85 -71.49
CA LEU A 50 22.02 -1.36 -72.85
C LEU A 50 23.09 -2.43 -73.18
N HIS A 51 22.72 -3.61 -73.69
CA HIS A 51 23.26 -4.24 -74.92
C HIS A 51 22.77 -5.69 -75.14
N SER A 52 22.37 -5.90 -76.41
CA SER A 52 22.10 -7.11 -77.20
C SER A 52 22.71 -8.46 -76.76
N VAL A 53 21.99 -9.57 -76.99
CA VAL A 53 22.36 -10.69 -77.90
C VAL A 53 21.51 -11.94 -77.60
N THR A 54 20.69 -12.31 -78.58
CA THR A 54 20.15 -13.64 -78.97
C THR A 54 19.98 -14.77 -77.94
N GLY A 55 18.78 -15.39 -77.95
CA GLY A 55 18.65 -16.86 -77.92
C GLY A 55 17.72 -17.47 -76.85
N ASN A 56 16.61 -18.06 -77.31
CA ASN A 56 15.93 -19.22 -76.72
C ASN A 56 15.42 -19.19 -75.26
N HIS A 57 14.40 -18.40 -74.90
CA HIS A 57 13.68 -18.58 -73.61
C HIS A 57 12.14 -18.51 -73.76
N LYS A 58 11.50 -19.57 -74.26
CA LYS A 58 10.04 -19.79 -74.11
C LYS A 58 9.66 -21.00 -73.25
N GLY A 59 10.64 -21.82 -72.84
CA GLY A 59 10.44 -22.96 -71.92
C GLY A 59 10.60 -22.62 -70.43
N ASN A 60 11.35 -21.56 -70.09
CA ASN A 60 11.76 -21.29 -68.69
C ASN A 60 10.70 -20.53 -67.86
N VAL A 61 9.87 -19.71 -68.51
CA VAL A 61 8.87 -18.87 -67.82
C VAL A 61 7.71 -19.69 -67.22
N PHE A 62 7.30 -20.78 -67.90
CA PHE A 62 6.23 -21.66 -67.41
C PHE A 62 6.68 -22.59 -66.27
N GLU A 63 7.96 -22.97 -66.25
CA GLU A 63 8.53 -23.74 -65.13
C GLU A 63 8.71 -22.86 -63.89
N GLU A 64 9.11 -21.60 -64.07
CA GLU A 64 9.25 -20.63 -62.98
C GLU A 64 7.88 -20.22 -62.40
N GLU A 65 6.85 -20.01 -63.24
CA GLU A 65 5.48 -19.80 -62.77
C GLU A 65 4.92 -21.02 -62.03
N ARG A 66 5.14 -22.24 -62.54
CA ARG A 66 4.75 -23.48 -61.84
C ARG A 66 5.47 -23.65 -60.51
N ALA A 67 6.76 -23.34 -60.45
CA ALA A 67 7.53 -23.36 -59.22
C ALA A 67 7.01 -22.32 -58.22
N SER A 68 6.69 -21.10 -58.68
CA SER A 68 6.10 -20.05 -57.84
C SER A 68 4.71 -20.42 -57.31
N PHE A 69 3.89 -21.10 -58.13
CA PHE A 69 2.59 -21.62 -57.73
C PHE A 69 2.72 -22.75 -56.72
N ALA A 70 3.68 -23.67 -56.91
CA ALA A 70 3.96 -24.74 -55.96
C ALA A 70 4.45 -24.19 -54.60
N ILE A 71 5.28 -23.15 -54.60
CA ILE A 71 5.74 -22.46 -53.38
C ILE A 71 4.57 -21.76 -52.68
N LYS A 72 3.72 -21.04 -53.41
CA LYS A 72 2.51 -20.41 -52.85
C LYS A 72 1.53 -21.45 -52.31
N GLN A 73 1.35 -22.55 -53.02
CA GLN A 73 0.50 -23.67 -52.60
C GLN A 73 1.04 -24.31 -51.31
N ALA A 74 2.34 -24.58 -51.23
CA ALA A 74 2.99 -25.10 -50.02
C ALA A 74 2.89 -24.12 -48.83
N SER A 75 3.00 -22.81 -49.07
CA SER A 75 2.81 -21.77 -48.05
C SER A 75 1.39 -21.78 -47.50
N LEU A 76 0.38 -21.80 -48.37
CA LEU A 76 -1.03 -21.88 -47.97
C LEU A 76 -1.34 -23.18 -47.24
N GLU A 77 -0.74 -24.30 -47.67
CA GLU A 77 -0.92 -25.59 -47.02
C GLU A 77 -0.30 -25.63 -45.62
N ASN A 78 0.84 -24.97 -45.42
CA ASN A 78 1.45 -24.78 -44.10
C ASN A 78 0.61 -23.87 -43.21
N GLU A 79 0.05 -22.79 -43.75
CA GLU A 79 -0.87 -21.90 -43.02
C GLU A 79 -2.13 -22.64 -42.58
N ILE A 80 -2.73 -23.46 -43.45
CA ILE A 80 -3.87 -24.33 -43.11
C ILE A 80 -3.51 -25.34 -42.02
N LYS A 81 -2.31 -25.95 -42.08
CA LYS A 81 -1.83 -26.86 -41.02
C LYS A 81 -1.68 -26.12 -39.69
N GLN A 82 -1.14 -24.91 -39.70
CA GLN A 82 -0.98 -24.09 -38.51
C GLN A 82 -2.34 -23.69 -37.91
N LEU A 83 -3.29 -23.26 -38.74
CA LEU A 83 -4.65 -22.91 -38.31
C LEU A 83 -5.40 -24.13 -37.75
N LYS A 84 -5.27 -25.31 -38.37
CA LYS A 84 -5.85 -26.56 -37.84
C LYS A 84 -5.26 -26.93 -36.49
N LEU A 85 -3.94 -26.77 -36.32
CA LEU A 85 -3.29 -27.02 -35.04
C LEU A 85 -3.76 -26.02 -33.96
N GLN A 86 -3.89 -24.74 -34.32
CA GLN A 86 -4.45 -23.72 -33.42
C GLN A 86 -5.89 -24.01 -33.04
N LEU A 87 -6.72 -24.44 -34.00
CA LEU A 87 -8.12 -24.81 -33.75
C LEU A 87 -8.22 -26.03 -32.81
N SER A 88 -7.40 -27.06 -33.04
CA SER A 88 -7.34 -28.22 -32.15
C SER A 88 -6.89 -27.85 -30.74
N ASN A 89 -5.90 -26.96 -30.61
CA ASN A 89 -5.44 -26.50 -29.30
C ASN A 89 -6.50 -25.64 -28.58
N LYS A 90 -7.18 -24.75 -29.31
CA LYS A 90 -8.30 -23.98 -28.75
C LYS A 90 -9.45 -24.87 -28.32
N SER A 91 -9.85 -25.84 -29.14
CA SER A 91 -10.90 -26.81 -28.81
C SER A 91 -10.55 -27.62 -27.55
N LYS A 92 -9.29 -28.06 -27.40
CA LYS A 92 -8.86 -28.74 -26.15
C LYS A 92 -8.94 -27.84 -24.91
N LYS A 93 -8.57 -26.56 -25.04
CA LYS A 93 -8.68 -25.60 -23.93
C LYS A 93 -10.14 -25.33 -23.57
N GLU A 94 -11.01 -25.23 -24.57
CA GLU A 94 -12.45 -25.06 -24.38
C GLU A 94 -13.04 -26.24 -23.59
N THR A 95 -12.74 -27.48 -23.98
CA THR A 95 -13.20 -28.67 -23.24
C THR A 95 -12.67 -28.73 -21.80
N GLU A 96 -11.45 -28.24 -21.54
CA GLU A 96 -10.90 -28.18 -20.19
C GLU A 96 -11.57 -27.11 -19.33
N ILE A 97 -11.92 -25.95 -19.92
CA ILE A 97 -12.67 -24.90 -19.23
C ILE A 97 -14.08 -25.39 -18.90
N GLU A 98 -14.74 -26.07 -19.83
CA GLU A 98 -16.09 -26.62 -19.64
C GLU A 98 -16.10 -27.66 -18.52
N ARG A 99 -15.10 -28.54 -18.48
CA ARG A 99 -14.91 -29.50 -17.38
C ARG A 99 -14.72 -28.81 -16.02
N ARG A 100 -13.91 -27.74 -15.97
CA ARG A 100 -13.69 -26.97 -14.73
C ARG A 100 -14.95 -26.25 -14.27
N LEU A 101 -15.72 -25.68 -15.20
CA LEU A 101 -16.99 -25.04 -14.90
C LEU A 101 -18.00 -26.04 -14.34
N GLU A 102 -18.06 -27.24 -14.90
CA GLU A 102 -18.91 -28.33 -14.38
C GLU A 102 -18.52 -28.73 -12.95
N ASP A 103 -17.21 -28.85 -12.67
CA ASP A 103 -16.70 -29.16 -11.34
C ASP A 103 -16.99 -28.04 -10.32
N GLU A 104 -16.82 -26.77 -10.72
CA GLU A 104 -17.20 -25.62 -9.89
C GLU A 104 -18.71 -25.55 -9.63
N ASN A 105 -19.54 -25.87 -10.63
CA ASN A 105 -20.99 -25.93 -10.46
C ASN A 105 -21.40 -27.01 -9.45
N LYS A 106 -20.76 -28.18 -9.48
CA LYS A 106 -20.98 -29.24 -8.48
C LYS A 106 -20.57 -28.80 -7.09
N LEU A 107 -19.40 -28.16 -6.98
CA LEU A 107 -18.91 -27.64 -5.69
C LEU A 107 -19.84 -26.55 -5.15
N ASN A 108 -20.33 -25.66 -6.01
CA ASN A 108 -21.28 -24.63 -5.63
C ASN A 108 -22.62 -25.24 -5.17
N GLY A 109 -23.08 -26.29 -5.85
CA GLY A 109 -24.25 -27.06 -5.42
C GLY A 109 -24.07 -27.68 -4.02
N PHE A 110 -22.91 -28.25 -3.75
CA PHE A 110 -22.56 -28.79 -2.43
C PHE A 110 -22.54 -27.69 -1.35
N LEU A 111 -21.87 -26.57 -1.62
CA LEU A 111 -21.81 -25.42 -0.71
C LEU A 111 -23.20 -24.86 -0.42
N GLN A 112 -24.08 -24.83 -1.42
CA GLN A 112 -25.45 -24.36 -1.23
C GLN A 112 -26.30 -25.34 -0.42
N GLN A 113 -26.06 -26.65 -0.54
CA GLN A 113 -26.66 -27.66 0.33
C GLN A 113 -26.16 -27.49 1.78
N GLU A 114 -24.84 -27.38 1.98
CA GLU A 114 -24.24 -27.18 3.29
C GLU A 114 -24.76 -25.90 3.96
N LEU A 115 -24.90 -24.80 3.19
CA LEU A 115 -25.50 -23.55 3.67
C LEU A 115 -26.95 -23.73 4.13
N ASN A 116 -27.74 -24.53 3.40
CA ASN A 116 -29.13 -24.82 3.77
C ASN A 116 -29.20 -25.69 5.03
N GLU A 117 -28.34 -26.70 5.16
CA GLU A 117 -28.24 -27.52 6.37
C GLU A 117 -27.84 -26.68 7.58
N LEU A 118 -26.84 -25.80 7.43
CA LEU A 118 -26.42 -24.88 8.49
C LEU A 118 -27.55 -23.92 8.88
N LYS A 119 -28.34 -23.45 7.91
CA LYS A 119 -29.49 -22.59 8.14
C LYS A 119 -30.57 -23.30 8.95
N ILE A 120 -30.91 -24.54 8.59
CA ILE A 120 -31.88 -25.36 9.33
C ILE A 120 -31.39 -25.62 10.76
N ASN A 121 -30.10 -25.97 10.92
CA ASN A 121 -29.50 -26.17 12.24
C ASN A 121 -29.55 -24.90 13.09
N LYS A 122 -29.26 -23.74 12.50
CA LYS A 122 -29.37 -22.45 13.17
C LYS A 122 -30.81 -22.17 13.63
N GLU A 123 -31.80 -22.43 12.78
CA GLU A 123 -33.22 -22.27 13.13
C GLU A 123 -33.62 -23.23 14.27
N SER A 124 -33.19 -24.49 14.22
CA SER A 124 -33.42 -25.48 15.29
C SER A 124 -32.77 -25.10 16.62
N ILE A 125 -31.55 -24.57 16.59
CA ILE A 125 -30.87 -24.07 17.80
C ILE A 125 -31.61 -22.85 18.33
N SER A 126 -32.06 -21.96 17.46
CA SER A 126 -32.82 -20.77 17.86
C SER A 126 -34.13 -21.14 18.55
N THR A 127 -34.86 -22.16 18.07
CA THR A 127 -36.09 -22.62 18.72
C THR A 127 -35.80 -23.27 20.07
N SER A 128 -34.77 -24.11 20.17
CA SER A 128 -34.37 -24.72 21.45
C SER A 128 -33.91 -23.66 22.47
N MET A 129 -33.23 -22.62 22.03
CA MET A 129 -32.81 -21.51 22.88
C MET A 129 -34.01 -20.69 23.40
N GLU A 130 -35.01 -20.47 22.55
CA GLU A 130 -36.27 -19.81 22.93
C GLU A 130 -37.04 -20.64 23.99
N GLU A 131 -37.07 -21.97 23.82
CA GLU A 131 -37.66 -22.90 24.79
C GLU A 131 -36.94 -22.84 26.15
N LEU A 132 -35.60 -22.89 26.15
CA LEU A 132 -34.81 -22.73 27.37
C LEU A 132 -35.04 -21.38 28.05
N HIS A 133 -35.17 -20.30 27.27
CA HIS A 133 -35.51 -18.98 27.82
C HIS A 133 -36.90 -18.96 28.47
N LYS A 134 -37.87 -19.66 27.88
CA LYS A 134 -39.20 -19.82 28.45
C LYS A 134 -39.16 -20.62 29.75
N GLU A 135 -38.47 -21.75 29.78
CA GLU A 135 -38.29 -22.57 30.99
C GLU A 135 -37.58 -21.79 32.11
N LEU A 136 -36.54 -21.04 31.77
CA LEU A 136 -35.83 -20.19 32.73
C LEU A 136 -36.75 -19.12 33.33
N ASN A 137 -37.57 -18.48 32.50
CA ASN A 137 -38.56 -17.50 32.97
C ASN A 137 -39.63 -18.13 33.86
N GLU A 138 -40.08 -19.34 33.53
CA GLU A 138 -41.02 -20.11 34.35
C GLU A 138 -40.40 -20.46 35.71
N LYS A 139 -39.17 -20.99 35.74
CA LYS A 139 -38.43 -21.27 36.99
C LYS A 139 -38.19 -20.01 37.82
N LYS A 140 -37.89 -18.88 37.17
CA LYS A 140 -37.77 -17.58 37.86
C LYS A 140 -39.09 -17.12 38.47
N SER A 141 -40.23 -17.43 37.83
CA SER A 141 -41.56 -17.14 38.38
C SER A 141 -41.91 -18.06 39.54
N GLU A 142 -41.60 -19.35 39.46
CA GLU A 142 -41.75 -20.31 40.57
C GLU A 142 -40.91 -19.90 41.78
N LEU A 143 -39.65 -19.50 41.56
CA LEU A 143 -38.76 -19.06 42.62
C LEU A 143 -39.29 -17.81 43.32
N ARG A 144 -39.83 -16.83 42.55
CA ARG A 144 -40.51 -15.67 43.14
C ARG A 144 -41.72 -16.08 43.98
N ARG A 145 -42.55 -17.00 43.48
CA ARG A 145 -43.71 -17.52 44.21
C ARG A 145 -43.31 -18.22 45.51
N MET A 146 -42.24 -19.02 45.48
CA MET A 146 -41.68 -19.69 46.66
C MET A 146 -41.09 -18.69 47.66
N GLN A 147 -40.43 -17.63 47.19
CA GLN A 147 -39.92 -16.56 48.04
C GLN A 147 -41.06 -15.79 48.72
N ASP A 148 -42.14 -15.48 47.99
CA ASP A 148 -43.31 -14.82 48.55
C ASP A 148 -44.01 -15.71 49.59
N GLU A 149 -44.09 -17.01 49.34
CA GLU A 149 -44.63 -18.00 50.27
C GLU A 149 -43.76 -18.15 51.53
N LEU A 150 -42.44 -18.08 51.39
CA LEU A 150 -41.51 -18.05 52.52
C LEU A 150 -41.71 -16.78 53.35
N ASN A 151 -41.74 -15.61 52.70
CA ASN A 151 -41.99 -14.33 53.35
C ASN A 151 -43.37 -14.29 54.06
N ARG A 152 -44.38 -14.98 53.51
CA ARG A 152 -45.69 -15.16 54.14
C ARG A 152 -45.59 -15.99 55.41
N ARG A 153 -44.91 -17.15 55.36
CA ARG A 153 -44.68 -18.00 56.54
C ARG A 153 -43.84 -17.31 57.61
N ASP A 154 -42.82 -16.57 57.23
CA ASP A 154 -41.99 -15.81 58.18
C ASP A 154 -42.83 -14.74 58.89
N LYS A 155 -43.72 -14.04 58.19
CA LYS A 155 -44.65 -13.09 58.81
C LYS A 155 -45.64 -13.77 59.76
N GLU A 156 -46.18 -14.93 59.38
CA GLU A 156 -47.07 -15.73 60.23
C GLU A 156 -46.35 -16.26 61.48
N HIS A 157 -45.06 -16.61 61.38
CA HIS A 157 -44.23 -17.05 62.50
C HIS A 157 -43.80 -15.88 63.40
N VAL A 158 -43.62 -14.67 62.86
CA VAL A 158 -43.35 -13.45 63.62
C VAL A 158 -44.62 -12.94 64.32
N SER A 159 -45.80 -13.17 63.74
CA SER A 159 -47.08 -12.81 64.35
C SER A 159 -47.70 -13.94 65.18
N ASP A 160 -46.93 -14.97 65.58
CA ASP A 160 -47.46 -16.15 66.26
C ASP A 160 -48.12 -15.76 67.59
N ALA A 161 -49.44 -15.59 67.51
CA ALA A 161 -50.32 -15.29 68.62
C ALA A 161 -50.20 -16.35 69.72
N SER A 162 -49.76 -17.56 69.38
CA SER A 162 -49.49 -18.65 70.32
C SER A 162 -48.27 -18.36 71.18
N LEU A 163 -47.16 -17.85 70.62
CA LEU A 163 -45.97 -17.45 71.38
C LEU A 163 -46.26 -16.24 72.28
N GLN A 164 -47.02 -15.26 71.77
CA GLN A 164 -47.41 -14.10 72.58
C GLN A 164 -48.39 -14.50 73.71
N SER A 165 -49.34 -15.41 73.42
CA SER A 165 -50.26 -15.99 74.41
C SER A 165 -49.53 -16.80 75.48
N LEU A 166 -48.56 -17.63 75.09
CA LEU A 166 -47.74 -18.42 76.01
C LEU A 166 -46.89 -17.50 76.91
N ARG A 167 -46.34 -16.42 76.35
CA ARG A 167 -45.59 -15.41 77.12
C ARG A 167 -46.48 -14.70 78.14
N ASN A 168 -47.70 -14.36 77.76
CA ASN A 168 -48.69 -13.77 78.67
C ASN A 168 -49.10 -14.75 79.79
N MET A 169 -49.31 -16.03 79.44
CA MET A 169 -49.63 -17.09 80.41
C MET A 169 -48.49 -17.34 81.40
N LEU A 170 -47.24 -17.35 80.93
CA LEU A 170 -46.07 -17.50 81.78
C LEU A 170 -45.92 -16.33 82.76
N MET A 171 -46.18 -15.11 82.32
CA MET A 171 -46.21 -13.93 83.20
C MET A 171 -47.32 -14.01 84.26
N ALA A 172 -48.51 -14.52 83.89
CA ALA A 172 -49.61 -14.73 84.83
C ALA A 172 -49.26 -15.79 85.89
N LEU A 173 -48.74 -16.94 85.47
CA LEU A 173 -48.30 -18.02 86.37
C LEU A 173 -47.14 -17.57 87.28
N GLN A 174 -46.22 -16.76 86.76
CA GLN A 174 -45.11 -16.22 87.56
C GLN A 174 -45.61 -15.26 88.65
N LYS A 175 -46.62 -14.45 88.35
CA LYS A 175 -47.28 -13.57 89.32
C LYS A 175 -48.02 -14.40 90.38
N GLU A 176 -48.82 -15.37 89.97
CA GLU A 176 -49.54 -16.26 90.89
C GLU A 176 -48.58 -17.03 91.81
N ASN A 177 -47.46 -17.51 91.29
CA ASN A 177 -46.43 -18.18 92.10
C ASN A 177 -45.80 -17.23 93.14
N SER A 178 -45.61 -15.96 92.80
CA SER A 178 -45.14 -14.95 93.78
C SER A 178 -46.18 -14.68 94.87
N ASP A 179 -47.47 -14.62 94.52
CA ASP A 179 -48.57 -14.42 95.47
C ASP A 179 -48.73 -15.63 96.40
N LEU A 180 -48.71 -16.86 95.85
CA LEU A 180 -48.75 -18.10 96.63
C LEU A 180 -47.56 -18.24 97.58
N LYS A 181 -46.37 -17.77 97.17
CA LYS A 181 -45.19 -17.77 98.04
C LYS A 181 -45.36 -16.84 99.23
N ILE A 182 -46.00 -15.69 99.06
CA ILE A 182 -46.32 -14.76 100.15
C ILE A 182 -47.36 -15.38 101.09
N GLU A 183 -48.41 -16.00 100.54
CA GLU A 183 -49.48 -16.56 101.34
C GLU A 183 -49.04 -17.81 102.12
N ARG A 184 -48.17 -18.64 101.51
CA ARG A 184 -47.50 -19.73 102.23
C ARG A 184 -46.70 -19.23 103.43
N ALA A 185 -45.96 -18.13 103.27
CA ALA A 185 -45.17 -17.56 104.37
C ALA A 185 -46.07 -17.05 105.52
N ARG A 186 -47.29 -16.58 105.23
CA ARG A 186 -48.29 -16.22 106.25
C ARG A 186 -48.85 -17.44 106.98
N LEU A 187 -49.29 -18.46 106.24
CA LEU A 187 -49.86 -19.67 106.84
C LEU A 187 -48.84 -20.43 107.68
N GLU A 188 -47.56 -20.43 107.29
CA GLU A 188 -46.48 -21.02 108.06
C GLU A 188 -46.24 -20.29 109.40
N ALA A 189 -46.47 -18.96 109.44
CA ALA A 189 -46.46 -18.21 110.68
C ALA A 189 -47.67 -18.55 111.58
N ASP A 190 -48.86 -18.75 111.00
CA ASP A 190 -50.07 -19.12 111.75
C ASP A 190 -50.01 -20.54 112.33
N LEU A 191 -49.49 -21.51 111.57
CA LEU A 191 -49.29 -22.89 112.04
C LEU A 191 -48.31 -22.98 113.20
N LYS A 192 -47.26 -22.15 113.19
CA LYS A 192 -46.30 -22.05 114.29
C LYS A 192 -46.96 -21.52 115.59
N ASN A 193 -48.04 -20.76 115.49
CA ASN A 193 -48.80 -20.27 116.64
C ASN A 193 -49.79 -21.33 117.20
N MET A 194 -50.32 -22.23 116.36
CA MET A 194 -51.38 -23.19 116.75
C MET A 194 -50.87 -24.50 117.40
N ASN A 195 -49.60 -24.87 117.25
CA ASN A 195 -49.05 -26.14 117.75
C ASN A 195 -48.76 -26.20 119.28
N SER A 196 -49.46 -25.40 120.09
CA SER A 196 -49.16 -25.21 121.53
C SER A 196 -50.16 -25.85 122.52
N THR A 197 -51.21 -26.58 122.09
CA THR A 197 -52.31 -26.97 123.01
C THR A 197 -52.90 -28.39 122.78
N SER A 198 -52.90 -29.21 123.85
CA SER A 198 -53.84 -30.31 124.24
C SER A 198 -53.51 -31.81 124.03
N GLN A 199 -53.77 -32.62 125.08
CA GLN A 199 -53.69 -34.11 125.13
C GLN A 199 -54.67 -34.77 126.18
N LYS A 200 -55.23 -35.96 125.82
CA LYS A 200 -55.80 -37.13 126.60
C LYS A 200 -57.18 -37.01 127.33
N THR A 201 -58.22 -37.90 127.29
CA THR A 201 -58.51 -39.39 127.21
C THR A 201 -58.12 -40.23 128.45
N ALA A 202 -58.81 -41.26 129.01
CA ALA A 202 -60.13 -41.96 128.94
C ALA A 202 -60.24 -43.00 130.12
N ASP A 203 -61.35 -43.76 130.24
CA ASP A 203 -61.49 -45.22 130.59
C ASP A 203 -62.33 -45.74 131.83
N SER A 204 -62.68 -47.05 131.78
CA SER A 204 -63.91 -47.82 132.17
C SER A 204 -63.87 -48.69 133.48
N THR A 205 -64.90 -49.53 133.79
CA THR A 205 -64.88 -50.98 134.29
C THR A 205 -66.16 -51.45 135.08
N SER A 206 -66.51 -52.76 135.04
CA SER A 206 -67.59 -53.53 135.74
C SER A 206 -67.11 -54.94 136.18
N ASP A 207 -67.77 -55.61 137.16
CA ASP A 207 -67.48 -57.02 137.58
C ASP A 207 -68.65 -57.78 138.27
N ASN A 208 -68.61 -59.12 138.30
CA ASN A 208 -69.72 -60.12 138.41
C ASN A 208 -69.44 -61.25 139.46
N LYS A 209 -70.43 -62.07 139.95
CA LYS A 209 -70.21 -63.36 140.72
C LYS A 209 -71.44 -64.33 140.85
N ILE A 210 -71.19 -65.62 141.17
CA ILE A 210 -71.96 -66.90 140.84
C ILE A 210 -72.39 -67.74 142.14
N PRO A 211 -72.89 -69.03 142.17
CA PRO A 211 -74.30 -69.48 142.45
C PRO A 211 -74.57 -70.80 143.28
N ASP A 212 -75.79 -71.43 143.25
CA ASP A 212 -76.06 -72.80 143.81
C ASP A 212 -77.15 -73.70 143.09
N SER A 213 -77.18 -74.99 143.45
CA SER A 213 -77.66 -76.28 142.86
C SER A 213 -79.02 -76.50 142.13
N GLU A 214 -79.91 -75.52 141.90
CA GLU A 214 -81.02 -75.65 140.92
C GLU A 214 -80.51 -75.43 139.47
N LYS A 215 -79.29 -74.91 139.41
CA LYS A 215 -78.45 -74.69 138.24
C LYS A 215 -78.29 -75.88 137.33
N VAL A 216 -78.26 -77.14 137.76
CA VAL A 216 -77.87 -78.22 136.83
C VAL A 216 -78.90 -78.47 135.71
N LYS A 217 -80.21 -78.30 135.99
CA LYS A 217 -81.27 -78.38 134.96
C LYS A 217 -81.34 -77.11 134.12
N GLU A 218 -81.22 -75.96 134.78
CA GLU A 218 -81.15 -74.67 134.09
C GLU A 218 -79.90 -74.59 133.20
N GLU A 219 -78.77 -75.14 133.64
CA GLU A 219 -77.52 -75.31 132.91
C GLU A 219 -77.66 -76.31 131.78
N MET A 220 -78.45 -77.38 131.93
CA MET A 220 -78.76 -78.29 130.82
C MET A 220 -79.60 -77.60 129.74
N ASP A 221 -80.58 -76.78 130.13
CA ASP A 221 -81.38 -75.98 129.20
C ASP A 221 -80.59 -74.80 128.61
N ILE A 222 -79.69 -74.18 129.38
CA ILE A 222 -78.71 -73.18 128.92
C ILE A 222 -77.72 -73.83 127.96
N LEU A 223 -77.23 -75.04 128.25
CA LEU A 223 -76.30 -75.78 127.40
C LEU A 223 -76.98 -76.23 126.11
N LYS A 224 -78.27 -76.60 126.16
CA LYS A 224 -79.08 -76.91 124.98
C LYS A 224 -79.37 -75.68 124.14
N ARG A 225 -79.68 -74.53 124.76
CA ARG A 225 -79.76 -73.22 124.07
C ARG A 225 -78.43 -72.83 123.47
N ALA A 226 -77.33 -72.94 124.22
CA ALA A 226 -75.98 -72.66 123.76
C ALA A 226 -75.58 -73.60 122.61
N LEU A 227 -75.99 -74.87 122.63
CA LEU A 227 -75.75 -75.80 121.52
C LEU A 227 -76.59 -75.44 120.28
N GLN A 228 -77.84 -75.00 120.45
CA GLN A 228 -78.68 -74.51 119.35
C GLN A 228 -78.14 -73.19 118.78
N ASP A 229 -77.72 -72.25 119.61
CA ASP A 229 -77.14 -70.98 119.19
C ASP A 229 -75.78 -71.22 118.52
N ALA A 230 -74.94 -72.11 119.08
CA ALA A 230 -73.71 -72.56 118.43
C ALA A 230 -73.99 -73.27 117.09
N SER A 231 -75.10 -74.01 116.95
CA SER A 231 -75.49 -74.61 115.66
C SER A 231 -75.95 -73.55 114.65
N ARG A 232 -76.71 -72.54 115.08
CA ARG A 232 -77.13 -71.41 114.24
C ARG A 232 -75.95 -70.54 113.83
N GLU A 233 -75.01 -70.31 114.74
CA GLU A 233 -73.76 -69.60 114.45
C GLU A 233 -72.88 -70.40 113.49
N ARG A 234 -72.81 -71.72 113.65
CA ARG A 234 -72.14 -72.61 112.69
C ARG A 234 -72.79 -72.53 111.32
N ASP A 235 -74.11 -72.56 111.23
CA ASP A 235 -74.82 -72.49 109.96
C ASP A 235 -74.66 -71.11 109.28
N LYS A 236 -74.66 -70.02 110.05
CA LYS A 236 -74.33 -68.67 109.56
C LYS A 236 -72.90 -68.61 109.04
N ALA A 237 -71.93 -69.14 109.81
CA ALA A 237 -70.54 -69.19 109.38
C ALA A 237 -70.36 -70.04 108.11
N VAL A 238 -71.12 -71.14 107.96
CA VAL A 238 -71.14 -71.96 106.74
C VAL A 238 -71.75 -71.19 105.55
N GLN A 239 -72.83 -70.43 105.76
CA GLN A 239 -73.42 -69.58 104.73
C GLN A 239 -72.49 -68.44 104.32
N ASP A 240 -71.86 -67.77 105.27
CA ASP A 240 -70.90 -66.69 105.00
C ASP A 240 -69.64 -67.24 104.31
N LEU A 241 -69.18 -68.44 104.69
CA LEU A 241 -68.11 -69.15 103.99
C LEU A 241 -68.53 -69.52 102.56
N ALA A 242 -69.77 -69.95 102.32
CA ALA A 242 -70.27 -70.23 100.98
C ALA A 242 -70.36 -68.96 100.11
N ARG A 243 -70.82 -67.84 100.68
CA ARG A 243 -70.83 -66.53 100.01
C ARG A 243 -69.43 -66.04 99.69
N LEU A 244 -68.50 -66.17 100.63
CA LEU A 244 -67.11 -65.80 100.41
C LEU A 244 -66.46 -66.66 99.33
N LYS A 245 -66.71 -67.97 99.32
CA LYS A 245 -66.26 -68.87 98.25
C LYS A 245 -66.83 -68.46 96.89
N GLN A 246 -68.12 -68.13 96.82
CA GLN A 246 -68.73 -67.67 95.57
C GLN A 246 -68.11 -66.35 95.10
N HIS A 247 -67.96 -65.37 95.98
CA HIS A 247 -67.32 -64.09 95.64
C HIS A 247 -65.86 -64.27 95.21
N LEU A 248 -65.11 -65.19 95.84
CA LEU A 248 -63.76 -65.51 95.40
C LEU A 248 -63.75 -66.13 93.99
N LEU A 249 -64.69 -67.05 93.70
CA LEU A 249 -64.83 -67.63 92.37
C LEU A 249 -65.24 -66.60 91.31
N ASP A 250 -66.20 -65.73 91.62
CA ASP A 250 -66.64 -64.67 90.71
C ASP A 250 -65.48 -63.70 90.43
N LYS A 251 -64.73 -63.34 91.47
CA LYS A 251 -63.52 -62.51 91.33
C LYS A 251 -62.44 -63.22 90.50
N ASP A 252 -62.18 -64.50 90.74
CA ASP A 252 -61.21 -65.27 89.97
C ASP A 252 -61.62 -65.35 88.49
N LEU A 253 -62.92 -65.44 88.18
CA LEU A 253 -63.45 -65.42 86.81
C LEU A 253 -63.32 -64.05 86.16
N GLU A 254 -63.65 -62.96 86.87
CA GLU A 254 -63.47 -61.59 86.37
C GLU A 254 -61.99 -61.28 86.11
N ASP A 255 -61.10 -61.68 87.03
CA ASP A 255 -59.66 -61.53 86.86
C ASP A 255 -59.15 -62.38 85.67
N GLN A 256 -59.73 -63.57 85.43
CA GLN A 256 -59.42 -64.38 84.25
C GLN A 256 -59.89 -63.74 82.94
N GLU A 257 -61.13 -63.24 82.87
CA GLU A 257 -61.65 -62.55 81.69
C GLU A 257 -60.80 -61.32 81.36
N LYS A 258 -60.40 -60.54 82.37
CA LYS A 258 -59.48 -59.42 82.19
C LYS A 258 -58.11 -59.87 81.69
N MET A 259 -57.54 -60.96 82.21
CA MET A 259 -56.28 -61.50 81.69
C MET A 259 -56.39 -61.95 80.23
N ASP A 260 -57.54 -62.48 79.82
CA ASP A 260 -57.81 -62.88 78.44
C ASP A 260 -57.95 -61.64 77.52
N GLU A 261 -58.65 -60.60 77.96
CA GLU A 261 -58.75 -59.32 77.26
C GLU A 261 -57.38 -58.62 77.13
N ASP A 262 -56.61 -58.55 78.21
CA ASP A 262 -55.25 -58.01 78.21
C ASP A 262 -54.34 -58.84 77.28
N SER A 263 -54.48 -60.17 77.27
CA SER A 263 -53.74 -61.06 76.36
C SER A 263 -54.09 -60.81 74.89
N LYS A 264 -55.38 -60.59 74.59
CA LYS A 264 -55.83 -60.23 73.24
C LYS A 264 -55.28 -58.87 72.81
N LEU A 265 -55.31 -57.87 73.68
CA LEU A 265 -54.77 -56.54 73.41
C LEU A 265 -53.26 -56.59 73.16
N ILE A 266 -52.51 -57.36 73.97
CA ILE A 266 -51.06 -57.55 73.77
C ILE A 266 -50.78 -58.18 72.40
N GLU A 267 -51.57 -59.17 71.98
CA GLU A 267 -51.37 -59.81 70.68
C GLU A 267 -51.71 -58.88 69.51
N GLU A 268 -52.79 -58.10 69.61
CA GLU A 268 -53.12 -57.06 68.62
C GLU A 268 -51.98 -56.02 68.50
N LEU A 269 -51.44 -55.54 69.62
CA LEU A 269 -50.30 -54.63 69.64
C LEU A 269 -49.05 -55.26 69.03
N ARG A 270 -48.77 -56.54 69.29
CA ARG A 270 -47.65 -57.27 68.67
C ARG A 270 -47.80 -57.36 67.16
N VAL A 271 -49.00 -57.70 66.66
CA VAL A 271 -49.27 -57.76 65.22
C VAL A 271 -49.08 -56.39 64.57
N ILE A 272 -49.58 -55.31 65.20
CA ILE A 272 -49.39 -53.93 64.71
C ILE A 272 -47.90 -53.57 64.68
N CYS A 273 -47.15 -53.87 65.75
CA CYS A 273 -45.71 -53.62 65.78
C CYS A 273 -44.97 -54.40 64.69
N GLU A 274 -45.34 -55.66 64.43
CA GLU A 274 -44.71 -56.46 63.36
C GLU A 274 -45.05 -55.92 61.97
N GLN A 275 -46.30 -55.49 61.74
CA GLN A 275 -46.68 -54.83 60.48
C GLN A 275 -45.92 -53.52 60.28
N GLN A 276 -45.80 -52.68 61.31
CA GLN A 276 -45.02 -51.44 61.27
C GLN A 276 -43.55 -51.74 60.99
N ARG A 277 -42.98 -52.77 61.63
CA ARG A 277 -41.60 -53.21 61.40
C ARG A 277 -41.38 -53.67 59.96
N ALA A 278 -42.32 -54.44 59.41
CA ALA A 278 -42.27 -54.86 58.01
C ALA A 278 -42.34 -53.67 57.04
N HIS A 279 -43.21 -52.69 57.32
CA HIS A 279 -43.33 -51.47 56.52
C HIS A 279 -42.06 -50.61 56.57
N ILE A 280 -41.45 -50.46 57.76
CA ILE A 280 -40.16 -49.76 57.93
C ILE A 280 -39.08 -50.44 57.08
N VAL A 281 -38.97 -51.78 57.16
CA VAL A 281 -37.98 -52.53 56.36
C VAL A 281 -38.23 -52.38 54.86
N GLN A 282 -39.48 -52.33 54.40
CA GLN A 282 -39.80 -52.09 53.00
C GLN A 282 -39.39 -50.68 52.55
N LEU A 283 -39.69 -49.64 53.36
CA LEU A 283 -39.28 -48.27 53.08
C LEU A 283 -37.75 -48.11 53.08
N GLU A 284 -37.05 -48.75 54.01
CA GLU A 284 -35.59 -48.75 54.05
C GLU A 284 -34.98 -49.42 52.80
N ARG A 285 -35.57 -50.52 52.32
CA ARG A 285 -35.14 -51.16 51.08
C ARG A 285 -35.39 -50.26 49.88
N ALA A 286 -36.56 -49.64 49.78
CA ALA A 286 -36.89 -48.70 48.71
C ALA A 286 -35.95 -47.49 48.70
N LEU A 287 -35.64 -46.94 49.88
CA LEU A 287 -34.69 -45.85 50.05
C LEU A 287 -33.29 -46.24 49.58
N LYS A 288 -32.79 -47.42 49.97
CA LYS A 288 -31.47 -47.91 49.52
C LYS A 288 -31.39 -48.06 48.01
N VAL A 289 -32.46 -48.55 47.36
CA VAL A 289 -32.52 -48.67 45.91
C VAL A 289 -32.51 -47.29 45.24
N GLU A 290 -33.28 -46.32 45.75
CA GLU A 290 -33.29 -44.98 45.15
C GLU A 290 -31.97 -44.23 45.37
N ILE A 291 -31.28 -44.42 46.51
CA ILE A 291 -29.92 -43.90 46.75
C ILE A 291 -28.95 -44.49 45.71
N ALA A 292 -28.95 -45.81 45.52
CA ALA A 292 -28.07 -46.46 44.54
C ALA A 292 -28.34 -45.98 43.11
N LYS A 293 -29.62 -45.79 42.75
CA LYS A 293 -30.03 -45.23 41.46
C LYS A 293 -29.59 -43.77 41.31
N GLN A 294 -29.69 -42.97 42.37
CA GLN A 294 -29.23 -41.58 42.35
C GLN A 294 -27.70 -41.50 42.18
N GLU A 295 -26.95 -42.39 42.82
CA GLU A 295 -25.49 -42.49 42.64
C GLU A 295 -25.12 -42.94 41.23
N GLU A 296 -25.85 -43.89 40.64
CA GLU A 296 -25.67 -44.29 39.25
C GLU A 296 -25.95 -43.14 38.28
N ASN A 297 -27.06 -42.43 38.45
CA ASN A 297 -27.37 -41.26 37.62
C ASN A 297 -26.28 -40.19 37.73
N LYS A 298 -25.73 -39.94 38.93
CA LYS A 298 -24.60 -39.02 39.11
C LYS A 298 -23.35 -39.50 38.39
N ARG A 299 -23.06 -40.81 38.40
CA ARG A 299 -21.94 -41.39 37.65
C ARG A 299 -22.11 -41.17 36.15
N ILE A 300 -23.28 -41.50 35.59
CA ILE A 300 -23.58 -41.31 34.17
C ILE A 300 -23.45 -39.83 33.75
N ILE A 301 -24.00 -38.90 34.54
CA ILE A 301 -23.90 -37.46 34.27
C ILE A 301 -22.44 -36.99 34.27
N ASN A 302 -21.64 -37.45 35.23
CA ASN A 302 -20.22 -37.10 35.29
C ASN A 302 -19.44 -37.67 34.11
N GLU A 303 -19.73 -38.90 33.68
CA GLU A 303 -19.11 -39.52 32.50
C GLU A 303 -19.49 -38.80 31.20
N GLU A 304 -20.75 -38.41 31.05
CA GLU A 304 -21.21 -37.62 29.90
C GLU A 304 -20.59 -36.23 29.88
N HIS A 305 -20.50 -35.57 31.05
CA HIS A 305 -19.80 -34.30 31.19
C HIS A 305 -18.33 -34.43 30.81
N GLN A 306 -17.64 -35.49 31.28
CA GLN A 306 -16.26 -35.76 30.93
C GLN A 306 -16.09 -35.98 29.42
N ARG A 307 -16.96 -36.77 28.79
CA ARG A 307 -16.95 -37.02 27.34
C ARG A 307 -17.19 -35.73 26.54
N SER A 308 -18.16 -34.91 26.96
CA SER A 308 -18.43 -33.61 26.35
C SER A 308 -17.24 -32.66 26.48
N ASN A 309 -16.60 -32.65 27.65
CA ASN A 309 -15.40 -31.85 27.89
C ASN A 309 -14.22 -32.29 27.00
N GLU A 310 -14.01 -33.59 26.81
CA GLU A 310 -13.00 -34.12 25.89
C GLU A 310 -13.27 -33.71 24.44
N GLN A 311 -14.53 -33.79 23.99
CA GLN A 311 -14.93 -33.32 22.66
C GLN A 311 -14.72 -31.81 22.50
N LEU A 312 -15.00 -31.03 23.53
CA LEU A 312 -14.80 -29.59 23.55
C LEU A 312 -13.31 -29.24 23.43
N GLU A 313 -12.44 -29.94 24.15
CA GLU A 313 -10.98 -29.78 24.04
C GLU A 313 -10.44 -30.25 22.68
N GLU A 314 -10.97 -31.33 22.11
CA GLU A 314 -10.61 -31.77 20.75
C GLU A 314 -11.01 -30.72 19.71
N LEU A 315 -12.22 -30.15 19.81
CA LEU A 315 -12.69 -29.09 18.93
C LEU A 315 -11.89 -27.80 19.10
N LYS A 316 -11.52 -27.42 20.33
CA LYS A 316 -10.60 -26.30 20.59
C LYS A 316 -9.25 -26.54 19.95
N TYR A 317 -8.69 -27.74 20.08
CA TYR A 317 -7.42 -28.09 19.46
C TYR A 317 -7.49 -28.00 17.94
N LYS A 318 -8.55 -28.55 17.32
CA LYS A 318 -8.81 -28.43 15.89
C LYS A 318 -8.94 -26.98 15.45
N LEU A 319 -9.67 -26.15 16.22
CA LEU A 319 -9.82 -24.72 15.93
C LEU A 319 -8.47 -24.00 16.00
N ALA A 320 -7.68 -24.23 17.03
CA ALA A 320 -6.34 -23.65 17.17
C ALA A 320 -5.42 -24.07 16.02
N SER A 321 -5.46 -25.35 15.62
CA SER A 321 -4.72 -25.84 14.46
C SER A 321 -5.16 -25.13 13.17
N CYS A 322 -6.46 -24.96 12.94
CA CYS A 322 -6.98 -24.22 11.79
C CYS A 322 -6.57 -22.74 11.81
N MET A 323 -6.61 -22.09 12.97
CA MET A 323 -6.16 -20.71 13.12
C MET A 323 -4.66 -20.57 12.80
N SER A 324 -3.82 -21.47 13.31
CA SER A 324 -2.38 -21.44 13.02
C SER A 324 -2.07 -21.67 11.53
N ALA A 325 -2.83 -22.55 10.86
CA ALA A 325 -2.70 -22.78 9.43
C ALA A 325 -3.13 -21.53 8.63
N LEU A 326 -4.19 -20.85 9.06
CA LEU A 326 -4.65 -19.60 8.46
C LEU A 326 -3.60 -18.49 8.63
N GLU A 327 -3.03 -18.35 9.83
CA GLU A 327 -1.96 -17.38 10.11
C GLU A 327 -0.73 -17.64 9.23
N SER A 328 -0.31 -18.90 9.08
CA SER A 328 0.76 -19.28 8.17
C SER A 328 0.45 -18.92 6.71
N LYS A 329 -0.79 -19.11 6.24
CA LYS A 329 -1.20 -18.66 4.90
C LYS A 329 -1.22 -17.14 4.74
N ASN A 330 -1.59 -16.40 5.79
CA ASN A 330 -1.49 -14.94 5.76
C ASN A 330 -0.05 -14.46 5.66
N GLU A 331 0.89 -15.13 6.35
CA GLU A 331 2.33 -14.86 6.21
C GLU A 331 2.83 -15.18 4.79
N GLU A 332 2.41 -16.31 4.20
CA GLU A 332 2.73 -16.64 2.80
C GLU A 332 2.22 -15.58 1.82
N LEU A 333 0.98 -15.10 2.00
CA LEU A 333 0.40 -14.04 1.17
C LEU A 333 1.16 -12.72 1.31
N LEU A 334 1.54 -12.34 2.52
CA LEU A 334 2.33 -11.13 2.77
C LEU A 334 3.72 -11.24 2.12
N ASN A 335 4.36 -12.40 2.24
CA ASN A 335 5.64 -12.67 1.58
C ASN A 335 5.52 -12.59 0.06
N LEU A 336 4.45 -13.16 -0.52
CA LEU A 336 4.19 -13.08 -1.95
C LEU A 336 3.91 -11.64 -2.41
N GLN A 337 3.13 -10.88 -1.65
CA GLN A 337 2.88 -9.47 -1.94
C GLN A 337 4.17 -8.65 -1.89
N THR A 338 5.05 -8.94 -0.92
CA THR A 338 6.36 -8.30 -0.81
C THR A 338 7.25 -8.66 -1.99
N ALA A 339 7.30 -9.93 -2.39
CA ALA A 339 8.06 -10.40 -3.54
C ALA A 339 7.54 -9.80 -4.86
N LEU A 340 6.22 -9.67 -5.02
CA LEU A 340 5.61 -8.98 -6.17
C LEU A 340 5.99 -7.50 -6.18
N GLY A 341 5.93 -6.81 -5.03
CA GLY A 341 6.38 -5.42 -4.91
C GLY A 341 7.84 -5.24 -5.32
N GLN A 342 8.72 -6.15 -4.88
CA GLN A 342 10.12 -6.17 -5.29
C GLN A 342 10.28 -6.42 -6.79
N TYR A 343 9.52 -7.37 -7.37
CA TYR A 343 9.55 -7.64 -8.80
C TYR A 343 9.13 -6.43 -9.63
N TYR A 344 8.10 -5.69 -9.21
CA TYR A 344 7.72 -4.45 -9.88
C TYR A 344 8.83 -3.40 -9.82
N ALA A 345 9.43 -3.18 -8.65
CA ALA A 345 10.57 -2.27 -8.50
C ALA A 345 11.77 -2.69 -9.37
N GLU A 346 12.10 -3.98 -9.41
CA GLU A 346 13.16 -4.51 -10.26
C GLU A 346 12.83 -4.35 -11.76
N SER A 347 11.58 -4.61 -12.16
CA SER A 347 11.14 -4.45 -13.55
C SER A 347 11.24 -3.00 -14.02
N GLU A 348 10.89 -2.04 -13.15
CA GLU A 348 10.98 -0.61 -13.44
C GLU A 348 12.44 -0.14 -13.49
N ALA A 349 13.29 -0.65 -12.58
CA ALA A 349 14.73 -0.39 -12.63
C ALA A 349 15.36 -0.94 -13.92
N LYS A 350 14.96 -2.15 -14.35
CA LYS A 350 15.40 -2.76 -15.60
C LYS A 350 14.94 -1.96 -16.82
N GLU A 351 13.73 -1.42 -16.81
CA GLU A 351 13.24 -0.53 -17.87
C GLU A 351 14.07 0.75 -17.96
N ARG A 352 14.35 1.40 -16.82
CA ARG A 352 15.23 2.58 -16.77
C ARG A 352 16.62 2.29 -17.33
N LEU A 353 17.26 1.21 -16.88
CA LEU A 353 18.56 0.77 -17.42
C LEU A 353 18.50 0.45 -18.91
N GLY A 354 17.38 -0.11 -19.39
CA GLY A 354 17.14 -0.33 -20.82
C GLY A 354 17.10 0.98 -21.62
N GLY A 355 16.44 2.00 -21.06
CA GLY A 355 16.42 3.36 -21.60
C GLY A 355 17.82 3.99 -21.66
N ASP A 356 18.58 3.95 -20.57
CA ASP A 356 19.95 4.46 -20.50
C ASP A 356 20.87 3.77 -21.51
N LEU A 357 20.73 2.44 -21.65
CA LEU A 357 21.49 1.67 -22.63
C LEU A 357 21.15 2.09 -24.07
N ALA A 358 19.87 2.34 -24.37
CA ALA A 358 19.45 2.83 -25.67
C ALA A 358 20.02 4.23 -25.97
N VAL A 359 20.04 5.14 -24.98
CA VAL A 359 20.66 6.46 -25.10
C VAL A 359 22.17 6.33 -25.36
N ALA A 360 22.88 5.54 -24.56
CA ALA A 360 24.31 5.31 -24.74
C ALA A 360 24.64 4.70 -26.11
N ARG A 361 23.80 3.78 -26.62
CA ARG A 361 23.92 3.27 -28.00
C ARG A 361 23.68 4.35 -29.05
N GLY A 362 22.70 5.23 -28.84
CA GLY A 362 22.44 6.37 -29.72
C GLY A 362 23.62 7.34 -29.77
N GLU A 363 24.22 7.65 -28.63
CA GLU A 363 25.43 8.49 -28.54
C GLU A 363 26.64 7.82 -29.20
N LEU A 364 26.83 6.51 -28.99
CA LEU A 364 27.88 5.75 -29.66
C LEU A 364 27.72 5.78 -31.19
N SER A 365 26.49 5.65 -31.68
CA SER A 365 26.19 5.76 -33.11
C SER A 365 26.53 7.16 -33.65
N LYS A 366 26.15 8.23 -32.93
CA LYS A 366 26.48 9.62 -33.30
C LYS A 366 27.98 9.87 -33.30
N LEU A 367 28.71 9.37 -32.30
CA LEU A 367 30.17 9.44 -32.22
C LEU A 367 30.84 8.64 -33.34
N SER A 368 30.31 7.46 -33.68
CA SER A 368 30.81 6.68 -34.82
C SER A 368 30.58 7.40 -36.14
N GLU A 369 29.45 8.07 -36.31
CA GLU A 369 29.15 8.85 -37.50
C GLU A 369 30.05 10.08 -37.61
N SER A 370 30.23 10.84 -36.52
CA SER A 370 31.13 11.99 -36.49
C SER A 370 32.59 11.59 -36.75
N LEU A 371 33.04 10.45 -36.21
CA LEU A 371 34.34 9.87 -36.50
C LEU A 371 34.49 9.50 -37.98
N LYS A 372 33.47 8.92 -38.61
CA LYS A 372 33.48 8.60 -40.05
C LYS A 372 33.59 9.87 -40.91
N VAL A 373 32.83 10.92 -40.57
CA VAL A 373 32.89 12.22 -41.25
C VAL A 373 34.28 12.86 -41.09
N ALA A 374 34.83 12.86 -39.87
CA ALA A 374 36.17 13.38 -39.61
C ALA A 374 37.24 12.62 -40.42
N ASN A 375 37.17 11.29 -40.48
CA ASN A 375 38.07 10.48 -41.31
C ASN A 375 37.94 10.81 -42.81
N GLN A 376 36.72 11.00 -43.32
CA GLN A 376 36.51 11.43 -44.70
C GLN A 376 37.11 12.81 -44.98
N MET A 377 36.96 13.75 -44.04
CA MET A 377 37.54 15.09 -44.15
C MET A 377 39.08 15.05 -44.13
N ILE A 378 39.68 14.20 -43.29
CA ILE A 378 41.13 13.95 -43.28
C ILE A 378 41.60 13.41 -44.64
N GLU A 379 40.87 12.45 -45.21
CA GLU A 379 41.19 11.88 -46.52
C GLU A 379 41.05 12.89 -47.68
N ILE A 380 40.09 13.81 -47.61
CA ILE A 380 39.98 14.92 -48.58
C ILE A 380 41.18 15.85 -48.43
N SER A 381 41.48 16.30 -47.22
CA SER A 381 42.64 17.18 -46.97
C SER A 381 43.96 16.52 -47.35
N ARG A 382 44.10 15.20 -47.15
CA ARG A 382 45.26 14.42 -47.59
C ARG A 382 45.39 14.46 -49.11
N ARG A 383 44.31 14.21 -49.86
CA ARG A 383 44.30 14.32 -51.33
C ARG A 383 44.63 15.73 -51.81
N GLU A 384 44.08 16.76 -51.19
CA GLU A 384 44.41 18.16 -51.54
C GLU A 384 45.88 18.48 -51.27
N LYS A 385 46.45 18.00 -50.17
CA LYS A 385 47.89 18.14 -49.88
C LYS A 385 48.74 17.41 -50.93
N GLU A 386 48.34 16.20 -51.35
CA GLU A 386 49.00 15.46 -52.43
C GLU A 386 48.93 16.22 -53.76
N ASP A 387 47.77 16.78 -54.13
CA ASP A 387 47.60 17.63 -55.31
C ASP A 387 48.44 18.90 -55.25
N MET A 388 48.52 19.54 -54.09
CA MET A 388 49.38 20.71 -53.89
C MET A 388 50.86 20.34 -53.96
N ALA A 389 51.26 19.19 -53.42
CA ALA A 389 52.63 18.69 -53.50
C ALA A 389 53.04 18.37 -54.94
N THR A 390 52.15 17.80 -55.76
CA THR A 390 52.42 17.56 -57.19
C THR A 390 52.52 18.85 -57.99
N LYS A 391 51.63 19.83 -57.74
CA LYS A 391 51.70 21.19 -58.32
C LYS A 391 52.99 21.90 -57.93
N LEU A 392 53.38 21.80 -56.66
CA LEU A 392 54.65 22.34 -56.15
C LEU A 392 55.83 21.68 -56.86
N SER A 393 55.84 20.35 -56.95
CA SER A 393 56.88 19.59 -57.69
C SER A 393 56.94 19.95 -59.18
N GLN A 394 55.80 20.30 -59.81
CA GLN A 394 55.77 20.78 -61.20
C GLN A 394 56.33 22.20 -61.32
N ALA A 395 55.92 23.11 -60.43
CA ALA A 395 56.41 24.48 -60.40
C ALA A 395 57.93 24.52 -60.14
N GLU A 396 58.43 23.69 -59.23
CA GLU A 396 59.86 23.52 -58.97
C GLU A 396 60.62 23.05 -60.22
N ARG A 397 60.08 22.10 -60.99
CA ARG A 397 60.67 21.67 -62.28
C ARG A 397 60.70 22.79 -63.31
N MET A 398 59.58 23.50 -63.50
CA MET A 398 59.51 24.64 -64.42
C MET A 398 60.47 25.76 -64.02
N LEU A 399 60.62 26.02 -62.72
CA LEU A 399 61.56 27.00 -62.19
C LEU A 399 63.02 26.55 -62.41
N ALA A 400 63.32 25.27 -62.22
CA ALA A 400 64.65 24.72 -62.52
C ALA A 400 64.98 24.83 -64.02
N ASP A 401 64.02 24.52 -64.90
CA ASP A 401 64.18 24.68 -66.35
C ASP A 401 64.30 26.15 -66.78
N GLY A 402 63.51 27.03 -66.18
CA GLY A 402 63.61 28.48 -66.35
C GLY A 402 64.99 29.01 -65.93
N LYS A 403 65.52 28.57 -64.78
CA LYS A 403 66.88 28.88 -64.32
C LYS A 403 67.93 28.37 -65.31
N ARG A 404 67.81 27.14 -65.83
CA ARG A 404 68.72 26.61 -66.86
C ARG A 404 68.67 27.43 -68.15
N SER A 405 67.49 27.85 -68.58
CA SER A 405 67.31 28.70 -69.77
C SER A 405 67.91 30.09 -69.56
N MET A 406 67.66 30.70 -68.41
CA MET A 406 68.23 31.98 -68.02
C MET A 406 69.76 31.93 -68.00
N GLN A 407 70.35 30.89 -67.38
CA GLN A 407 71.80 30.68 -67.39
C GLN A 407 72.37 30.58 -68.83
N LYS A 408 71.70 29.85 -69.72
CA LYS A 408 72.12 29.77 -71.14
C LYS A 408 72.06 31.14 -71.83
N LEU A 409 70.99 31.90 -71.61
CA LEU A 409 70.86 33.24 -72.17
C LEU A 409 71.89 34.21 -71.59
N GLU A 410 72.21 34.11 -70.30
CA GLU A 410 73.29 34.87 -69.67
C GLU A 410 74.65 34.51 -70.27
N ASP A 411 74.93 33.22 -70.47
CA ASP A 411 76.14 32.74 -71.12
C ASP A 411 76.25 33.27 -72.56
N ASP A 412 75.17 33.20 -73.35
CA ASP A 412 75.12 33.73 -74.71
C ASP A 412 75.24 35.26 -74.74
N ASN A 413 74.60 35.98 -73.82
CA ASN A 413 74.76 37.42 -73.69
C ASN A 413 76.21 37.79 -73.37
N SER A 414 76.87 37.03 -72.48
CA SER A 414 78.29 37.21 -72.17
C SER A 414 79.19 36.94 -73.39
N ARG A 415 78.86 35.96 -74.23
CA ARG A 415 79.56 35.67 -75.49
C ARG A 415 79.37 36.81 -76.50
N LEU A 416 78.15 37.30 -76.66
CA LEU A 416 77.84 38.42 -77.54
C LEU A 416 78.53 39.70 -77.08
N ARG A 417 78.54 40.00 -75.77
CA ARG A 417 79.30 41.12 -75.20
C ARG A 417 80.79 41.00 -75.51
N ARG A 418 81.40 39.83 -75.32
CA ARG A 418 82.81 39.60 -75.71
C ARG A 418 83.05 39.78 -77.20
N ALA A 419 82.18 39.25 -78.06
CA ALA A 419 82.30 39.41 -79.52
C ALA A 419 82.16 40.88 -79.95
N LEU A 420 81.26 41.63 -79.30
CA LEU A 420 81.08 43.06 -79.51
C LEU A 420 82.30 43.86 -79.04
N GLU A 421 82.88 43.53 -77.89
CA GLU A 421 84.12 44.15 -77.42
C GLU A 421 85.29 43.87 -78.38
N GLN A 422 85.38 42.66 -78.93
CA GLN A 422 86.38 42.31 -79.95
C GLN A 422 86.18 43.07 -81.27
N SER A 423 84.94 43.27 -81.73
CA SER A 423 84.67 44.07 -82.93
C SER A 423 84.95 45.55 -82.70
N MET A 424 84.55 46.09 -81.54
CA MET A 424 84.82 47.48 -81.16
C MET A 424 86.32 47.76 -81.05
N THR A 425 87.10 46.85 -80.47
CA THR A 425 88.57 46.98 -80.41
C THR A 425 89.21 46.91 -81.81
N THR A 426 88.68 46.08 -82.71
CA THR A 426 89.15 46.02 -84.11
C THR A 426 88.87 47.34 -84.85
N VAL A 427 87.65 47.87 -84.74
CA VAL A 427 87.27 49.15 -85.36
C VAL A 427 88.09 50.30 -84.78
N ASN A 428 88.20 50.41 -83.46
CA ASN A 428 89.00 51.47 -82.83
C ASN A 428 90.49 51.40 -83.23
N ARG A 429 91.04 50.20 -83.43
CA ARG A 429 92.42 50.04 -83.92
C ARG A 429 92.58 50.44 -85.39
N MET A 430 91.53 50.33 -86.19
CA MET A 430 91.53 50.76 -87.60
C MET A 430 91.26 52.27 -87.76
N SER A 431 90.54 52.90 -86.83
CA SER A 431 90.20 54.33 -86.91
C SER A 431 91.28 55.29 -86.38
N LEU A 432 92.22 54.85 -85.54
CA LEU A 432 93.27 55.74 -85.00
C LEU A 432 94.40 56.06 -85.99
N ASP A 433 94.62 55.24 -87.02
CA ASP A 433 95.75 55.40 -87.95
C ASP A 433 95.45 56.36 -89.14
N SER A 434 94.20 56.72 -89.41
CA SER A 434 93.83 57.47 -90.64
C SER A 434 93.55 58.96 -90.46
N ASP A 435 93.31 59.44 -89.24
CA ASP A 435 92.69 60.78 -89.04
C ASP A 435 93.67 61.93 -88.73
N ASN A 436 95.00 61.70 -88.62
CA ASN A 436 95.90 62.71 -88.05
C ASN A 436 97.14 63.12 -88.85
N ALA A 437 97.24 62.75 -90.14
CA ALA A 437 98.39 63.15 -90.97
C ALA A 437 98.00 63.47 -92.43
N VAL A 438 97.67 64.73 -92.71
CA VAL A 438 97.62 65.23 -94.10
C VAL A 438 99.05 65.42 -94.58
N ASP A 439 99.45 64.69 -95.64
CA ASP A 439 100.82 64.73 -96.17
C ASP A 439 101.25 66.17 -96.47
N ARG A 440 102.33 66.60 -95.81
CA ARG A 440 102.91 67.95 -95.94
C ARG A 440 103.16 68.33 -97.41
N ARG A 441 103.44 67.37 -98.29
CA ARG A 441 103.60 67.62 -99.74
C ARG A 441 102.31 68.11 -100.39
N ILE A 442 101.16 67.58 -99.99
CA ILE A 442 99.84 67.99 -100.52
C ILE A 442 99.55 69.43 -100.10
N VAL A 443 99.81 69.76 -98.83
CA VAL A 443 99.62 71.12 -98.29
C VAL A 443 100.53 72.13 -99.00
N ILE A 444 101.83 71.82 -99.17
CA ILE A 444 102.77 72.68 -99.90
C ILE A 444 102.31 72.88 -101.35
N LYS A 445 101.90 71.80 -102.03
CA LYS A 445 101.48 71.89 -103.43
C LYS A 445 100.22 72.73 -103.58
N LEU A 446 99.25 72.60 -102.67
CA LEU A 446 98.05 73.43 -102.65
C LEU A 446 98.40 74.93 -102.48
N LEU A 447 99.27 75.27 -101.52
CA LEU A 447 99.74 76.65 -101.35
C LEU A 447 100.48 77.18 -102.59
N VAL A 448 101.40 76.38 -103.15
CA VAL A 448 102.15 76.76 -104.35
C VAL A 448 101.21 76.96 -105.53
N THR A 449 100.24 76.08 -105.75
CA THR A 449 99.23 76.24 -106.82
C THR A 449 98.34 77.45 -106.61
N TYR A 450 98.03 77.78 -105.36
CA TYR A 450 97.24 78.97 -105.03
C TYR A 450 97.95 80.26 -105.45
N PHE A 451 99.25 80.39 -105.17
CA PHE A 451 100.04 81.55 -105.60
C PHE A 451 100.37 81.55 -107.10
N GLN A 452 100.64 80.39 -107.70
CA GLN A 452 100.95 80.30 -109.14
C GLN A 452 99.75 80.62 -110.04
N ARG A 453 98.53 80.30 -109.61
CA ARG A 453 97.30 80.53 -110.40
C ARG A 453 96.56 81.82 -110.00
N ASN A 454 97.28 82.88 -109.63
CA ASN A 454 96.69 84.19 -109.29
C ASN A 454 95.53 84.09 -108.27
N HIS A 455 95.76 83.41 -107.15
CA HIS A 455 94.79 83.30 -106.04
C HIS A 455 93.44 82.68 -106.45
N SER A 456 93.46 81.56 -107.15
CA SER A 456 92.23 80.87 -107.56
C SER A 456 91.38 80.42 -106.36
N LYS A 457 90.11 80.85 -106.31
CA LYS A 457 89.15 80.50 -105.23
C LYS A 457 88.92 78.99 -105.07
N GLU A 458 88.98 78.22 -106.15
CA GLU A 458 88.76 76.76 -106.11
C GLU A 458 89.85 76.03 -105.31
N VAL A 459 91.10 76.46 -105.44
CA VAL A 459 92.22 75.90 -104.67
C VAL A 459 92.09 76.27 -103.19
N LEU A 460 91.62 77.48 -102.89
CA LEU A 460 91.37 77.91 -101.51
C LEU A 460 90.25 77.10 -100.85
N ASP A 461 89.15 76.84 -101.57
CA ASP A 461 88.06 75.99 -101.10
C ASP A 461 88.51 74.54 -100.85
N LEU A 462 89.37 74.01 -101.73
CA LEU A 462 89.94 72.68 -101.55
C LEU A 462 90.87 72.63 -100.31
N MET A 463 91.68 73.67 -100.09
CA MET A 463 92.51 73.78 -98.89
C MET A 463 91.68 73.82 -97.61
N VAL A 464 90.61 74.62 -97.58
CA VAL A 464 89.68 74.72 -96.44
C VAL A 464 89.14 73.34 -96.06
N ARG A 465 88.72 72.55 -97.05
CA ARG A 465 88.14 71.22 -96.83
C ARG A 465 89.18 70.18 -96.42
N MET A 466 90.37 70.20 -97.01
CA MET A 466 91.42 69.20 -96.73
C MET A 466 92.22 69.50 -95.46
N LEU A 467 92.44 70.77 -95.10
CA LEU A 467 93.10 71.14 -93.85
C LEU A 467 92.12 71.30 -92.69
N GLY A 468 90.82 71.18 -92.92
CA GLY A 468 89.81 71.29 -91.89
C GLY A 468 89.79 72.65 -91.19
N PHE A 469 89.90 73.75 -91.96
CA PHE A 469 89.82 75.10 -91.38
C PHE A 469 88.49 75.28 -90.62
N SER A 470 88.57 75.82 -89.40
CA SER A 470 87.38 76.14 -88.63
C SER A 470 86.61 77.26 -89.32
N GLU A 471 85.31 77.35 -89.04
CA GLU A 471 84.41 78.30 -89.68
C GLU A 471 84.86 79.76 -89.48
N GLU A 472 85.56 80.06 -88.37
CA GLU A 472 86.14 81.39 -88.11
C GLU A 472 87.29 81.72 -89.08
N ASP A 473 88.15 80.75 -89.39
CA ASP A 473 89.29 80.96 -90.30
C ASP A 473 88.83 81.09 -91.74
N LYS A 474 87.77 80.38 -92.13
CA LYS A 474 87.09 80.55 -93.44
C LYS A 474 86.58 81.97 -93.64
N GLN A 475 86.10 82.60 -92.58
CA GLN A 475 85.61 83.98 -92.62
C GLN A 475 86.72 85.01 -92.80
N ARG A 476 87.92 84.79 -92.25
CA ARG A 476 89.07 85.70 -92.44
C ARG A 476 89.65 85.67 -93.85
N ILE A 477 89.46 84.57 -94.60
CA ILE A 477 89.98 84.38 -95.96
C ILE A 477 88.94 84.67 -97.08
N GLY A 478 87.77 85.23 -96.74
CA GLY A 478 86.85 85.85 -97.70
C GLY A 478 85.84 84.92 -98.41
N PHE A 479 85.44 83.80 -97.79
CA PHE A 479 84.62 82.73 -98.43
C PHE A 479 83.08 82.76 -98.19
N ALA A 480 82.47 83.93 -97.96
CA ALA A 480 81.03 84.24 -98.13
C ALA A 480 79.95 83.65 -97.17
N GLN A 481 78.87 84.45 -97.06
CA GLN A 481 77.58 84.25 -96.39
C GLN A 481 76.69 83.20 -97.09
N ASN A 482 75.93 82.39 -96.33
CA ASN A 482 74.46 82.18 -96.45
C ASN A 482 73.95 80.90 -95.75
N ASN A 483 72.94 81.10 -94.90
CA ASN A 483 71.73 80.29 -94.66
C ASN A 483 71.73 78.84 -94.13
N VAL A 484 71.07 78.74 -92.97
CA VAL A 484 69.90 77.87 -92.62
C VAL A 484 70.17 76.45 -92.10
N GLY A 485 69.88 76.27 -90.79
CA GLY A 485 68.70 75.48 -90.40
C GLY A 485 68.89 74.15 -89.64
N LYS A 486 68.44 74.15 -88.37
CA LYS A 486 67.77 73.07 -87.61
C LYS A 486 68.52 71.74 -87.31
N GLY A 487 68.88 71.61 -86.03
CA GLY A 487 68.85 70.38 -85.23
C GLY A 487 68.24 70.69 -83.85
N VAL A 488 67.94 69.82 -82.88
CA VAL A 488 67.96 68.35 -82.66
C VAL A 488 67.39 68.19 -81.22
N VAL A 489 66.28 67.48 -80.96
CA VAL A 489 66.19 66.14 -80.32
C VAL A 489 67.10 65.90 -79.09
N ARG A 490 66.50 65.72 -77.90
CA ARG A 490 66.87 64.71 -76.85
C ARG A 490 66.07 64.98 -75.56
N GLY A 491 65.60 63.99 -74.80
CA GLY A 491 66.02 62.60 -74.73
C GLY A 491 64.95 61.67 -74.20
N VAL A 492 65.18 60.40 -74.52
CA VAL A 492 64.38 59.21 -74.22
C VAL A 492 64.99 58.56 -72.97
N LEU A 493 64.18 58.26 -71.97
CA LEU A 493 64.47 57.31 -70.89
C LEU A 493 63.24 56.40 -70.72
N GLY A 494 63.47 55.09 -70.53
CA GLY A 494 62.50 53.98 -70.64
C GLY A 494 61.33 54.03 -69.65
N LEU A 495 60.30 53.17 -69.71
CA LEU A 495 60.21 51.73 -69.98
C LEU A 495 58.69 51.39 -70.12
N PRO A 496 58.23 50.37 -70.87
CA PRO A 496 56.89 49.81 -70.67
C PRO A 496 56.94 48.35 -70.21
N GLY A 497 56.41 48.07 -69.03
CA GLY A 497 56.31 46.71 -68.50
C GLY A 497 55.13 46.55 -67.55
N ARG A 498 54.10 45.82 -68.01
CA ARG A 498 53.06 45.19 -67.17
C ARG A 498 53.69 44.09 -66.31
N LEU A 499 53.27 43.95 -65.06
CA LEU A 499 52.53 42.79 -64.53
C LEU A 499 52.41 42.87 -62.99
N VAL A 500 51.15 42.90 -62.55
CA VAL A 500 50.55 42.29 -61.35
C VAL A 500 51.51 41.84 -60.23
N GLY A 501 51.38 42.50 -59.07
CA GLY A 501 51.86 41.98 -57.80
C GLY A 501 51.67 42.97 -56.64
N GLY A 502 50.89 42.57 -55.63
CA GLY A 502 50.83 43.20 -54.30
C GLY A 502 50.14 44.57 -54.28
N ILE A 503 49.43 44.97 -53.23
CA ILE A 503 49.96 45.44 -51.94
C ILE A 503 48.69 45.70 -51.10
N VAL A 504 48.49 45.06 -49.94
CA VAL A 504 48.98 45.46 -48.61
C VAL A 504 48.55 46.88 -48.21
N GLY A 505 47.64 46.95 -47.24
CA GLY A 505 47.79 47.84 -46.09
C GLY A 505 47.50 49.33 -46.26
N GLY A 506 46.32 49.73 -45.79
CA GLY A 506 46.18 50.69 -44.70
C GLY A 506 46.09 52.20 -45.03
N GLY A 507 44.99 52.82 -44.59
CA GLY A 507 45.05 54.11 -43.89
C GLY A 507 44.34 55.32 -44.52
N SER A 508 43.14 55.60 -44.01
CA SER A 508 42.76 56.91 -43.44
C SER A 508 42.38 58.11 -44.35
N SER A 509 41.06 58.38 -44.31
CA SER A 509 40.41 59.68 -44.06
C SER A 509 39.96 60.55 -45.25
N GLY A 510 38.68 60.96 -45.23
CA GLY A 510 38.30 62.23 -45.84
C GLY A 510 36.98 62.41 -46.61
N LYS A 511 35.83 61.97 -46.05
CA LYS A 511 34.49 62.63 -46.11
C LYS A 511 33.66 62.78 -47.40
N SER A 512 32.35 62.49 -47.17
CA SER A 512 31.10 62.95 -47.81
C SER A 512 30.69 62.23 -49.11
N THR A 513 29.48 61.68 -49.29
CA THR A 513 28.15 61.93 -48.68
C THR A 513 27.24 60.71 -48.94
N GLN A 514 26.14 60.60 -48.17
CA GLN A 514 24.95 59.78 -48.42
C GLN A 514 24.94 58.37 -47.81
N ALA A 515 24.61 58.33 -46.52
CA ALA A 515 24.19 57.13 -45.81
C ALA A 515 22.71 56.86 -46.08
N SER A 516 22.38 55.68 -46.61
CA SER A 516 21.12 54.95 -46.40
C SER A 516 21.26 53.56 -47.03
N GLN A 517 21.16 52.54 -46.17
CA GLN A 517 20.69 51.18 -46.43
C GLN A 517 21.33 50.42 -47.59
N ASP A 518 22.28 49.53 -47.28
CA ASP A 518 22.30 48.15 -47.76
C ASP A 518 23.57 47.44 -47.27
N SER A 519 23.49 46.87 -46.07
CA SER A 519 24.33 45.76 -45.57
C SER A 519 23.98 45.43 -44.12
N GLN A 520 22.70 45.15 -43.83
CA GLN A 520 22.40 44.30 -42.68
C GLN A 520 22.58 42.85 -43.13
N SER A 521 23.68 42.26 -42.66
CA SER A 521 24.02 40.86 -42.90
C SER A 521 22.90 39.96 -42.39
N PHE A 522 22.66 38.83 -43.06
CA PHE A 522 21.65 37.82 -42.65
C PHE A 522 21.79 37.40 -41.18
N ALA A 523 23.00 37.48 -40.62
CA ALA A 523 23.26 37.27 -39.20
C ALA A 523 22.64 38.36 -38.31
N ASP A 524 22.70 39.64 -38.71
CA ASP A 524 22.04 40.74 -37.99
C ASP A 524 20.52 40.64 -38.11
N LEU A 525 19.99 40.23 -39.27
CA LEU A 525 18.56 39.94 -39.43
C LEU A 525 18.10 38.75 -38.58
N TRP A 526 18.95 37.75 -38.38
CA TRP A 526 18.67 36.62 -37.49
C TRP A 526 18.76 37.00 -36.03
N VAL A 527 19.73 37.84 -35.65
CA VAL A 527 19.84 38.37 -34.29
C VAL A 527 18.66 39.29 -33.99
N ASP A 528 18.27 40.16 -34.93
CA ASP A 528 17.08 40.99 -34.82
C ASP A 528 15.82 40.13 -34.77
N PHE A 529 15.71 39.05 -35.56
CA PHE A 529 14.59 38.12 -35.48
C PHE A 529 14.52 37.41 -34.12
N LEU A 530 15.64 36.94 -33.58
CA LEU A 530 15.69 36.31 -32.26
C LEU A 530 15.36 37.30 -31.14
N LEU A 531 15.89 38.52 -31.20
CA LEU A 531 15.59 39.59 -30.25
C LEU A 531 14.11 40.00 -30.34
N LYS A 532 13.58 40.12 -31.57
CA LYS A 532 12.17 40.42 -31.85
C LYS A 532 11.26 39.30 -31.36
N GLU A 533 11.64 38.03 -31.57
CA GLU A 533 10.88 36.87 -31.11
C GLU A 533 10.90 36.75 -29.58
N THR A 534 12.04 37.05 -28.93
CA THR A 534 12.11 37.12 -27.46
C THR A 534 11.31 38.29 -26.90
N GLU A 535 11.35 39.47 -27.52
CA GLU A 535 10.56 40.64 -27.08
C GLU A 535 9.06 40.40 -27.32
N GLU A 536 8.68 39.71 -28.40
CA GLU A 536 7.28 39.39 -28.69
C GLU A 536 6.75 38.27 -27.78
N ARG A 537 7.60 37.32 -27.36
CA ARG A 537 7.27 36.30 -26.36
C ARG A 537 7.13 36.93 -24.97
N GLU A 538 8.04 37.83 -24.60
CA GLU A 538 7.97 38.58 -23.33
C GLU A 538 6.75 39.51 -23.30
N LYS A 539 6.39 40.15 -24.43
CA LYS A 539 5.15 40.95 -24.54
C LYS A 539 3.89 40.09 -24.49
N ARG A 540 3.89 38.87 -25.06
CA ARG A 540 2.78 37.93 -24.92
C ARG A 540 2.65 37.43 -23.47
N GLU A 541 3.75 37.08 -22.82
CA GLU A 541 3.76 36.65 -21.42
C GLU A 541 3.38 37.80 -20.46
N ALA A 542 3.85 39.03 -20.71
CA ALA A 542 3.45 40.20 -19.93
C ALA A 542 1.98 40.62 -20.17
N SER A 543 1.46 40.44 -21.40
CA SER A 543 0.05 40.72 -21.71
C SER A 543 -0.90 39.61 -21.27
N GLU A 544 -0.45 38.35 -21.23
CA GLU A 544 -1.18 37.24 -20.61
C GLU A 544 -1.17 37.36 -19.09
N ALA A 545 -0.04 37.70 -18.46
CA ALA A 545 0.03 37.96 -17.01
C ALA A 545 -0.82 39.18 -16.60
N ALA A 546 -0.86 40.24 -17.42
CA ALA A 546 -1.73 41.39 -17.17
C ALA A 546 -3.23 41.07 -17.38
N LYS A 547 -3.57 40.19 -18.32
CA LYS A 547 -4.95 39.69 -18.50
C LYS A 547 -5.37 38.75 -17.37
N GLN A 548 -4.46 37.93 -16.88
CA GLN A 548 -4.73 36.99 -15.76
C GLN A 548 -4.95 37.73 -14.44
N LEU A 549 -4.31 38.89 -14.24
CA LEU A 549 -4.60 39.81 -13.13
C LEU A 549 -5.88 40.65 -13.31
N GLN A 550 -6.41 40.79 -14.54
CA GLN A 550 -7.69 41.47 -14.81
C GLN A 550 -8.91 40.53 -14.75
N ASP A 551 -8.75 39.27 -15.16
CA ASP A 551 -9.82 38.25 -15.10
C ASP A 551 -10.07 37.77 -13.65
N GLU A 552 -9.09 37.84 -12.74
CA GLU A 552 -9.31 37.54 -11.31
C GLU A 552 -10.03 38.68 -10.55
N SER A 553 -10.27 39.83 -11.20
CA SER A 553 -10.99 40.97 -10.63
C SER A 553 -12.32 41.28 -11.32
N GLN A 554 -12.78 40.43 -12.25
CA GLN A 554 -14.09 40.51 -12.90
C GLN A 554 -14.81 39.15 -12.94
N THR A 555 -14.97 38.49 -11.79
CA THR A 555 -16.03 37.45 -11.64
C THR A 555 -16.71 37.48 -10.27
N ALA A 556 -16.67 38.61 -9.58
CA ALA A 556 -17.35 38.78 -8.30
C ALA A 556 -17.96 40.18 -8.16
N THR A 557 -19.09 40.46 -8.84
CA THR A 557 -20.24 41.18 -8.24
C THR A 557 -21.46 41.27 -9.17
N SER A 558 -22.57 40.67 -8.74
CA SER A 558 -23.94 41.25 -8.75
C SER A 558 -24.84 40.35 -7.88
N THR A 559 -24.95 40.67 -6.58
CA THR A 559 -26.09 41.33 -5.88
C THR A 559 -27.24 40.37 -5.52
N SER A 560 -27.47 40.05 -4.26
CA SER A 560 -28.20 40.85 -3.25
C SER A 560 -28.29 40.00 -1.94
N SER A 561 -28.48 40.45 -0.70
CA SER A 561 -28.73 41.73 -0.03
C SER A 561 -28.78 41.47 1.50
N SER A 562 -28.47 42.50 2.31
CA SER A 562 -28.90 42.76 3.72
C SER A 562 -28.43 41.77 4.83
N SER A 563 -28.04 42.17 6.05
CA SER A 563 -28.14 43.45 6.77
C SER A 563 -27.29 43.41 8.08
N GLY A 564 -26.78 44.58 8.47
CA GLY A 564 -26.48 45.03 9.86
C GLY A 564 -25.29 44.40 10.60
N GLY A 565 -24.39 45.11 11.27
CA GLY A 565 -24.26 46.52 11.59
C GLY A 565 -23.35 46.69 12.83
N GLN A 566 -22.52 47.74 12.80
CA GLN A 566 -21.85 48.43 13.95
C GLN A 566 -20.76 47.64 14.72
N GLN A 567 -19.64 48.21 15.18
CA GLN A 567 -19.07 49.56 15.13
C GLN A 567 -17.57 49.49 15.54
N ARG A 568 -16.74 50.18 14.76
CA ARG A 568 -15.60 51.07 15.13
C ARG A 568 -14.91 50.97 16.52
N SER A 569 -13.57 50.97 16.42
CA SER A 569 -12.60 51.93 17.03
C SER A 569 -11.71 51.51 18.22
N GLN A 570 -10.40 51.75 17.99
CA GLN A 570 -9.37 52.32 18.88
C GLN A 570 -8.40 51.40 19.68
N ASN A 571 -7.12 51.51 19.26
CA ASN A 571 -5.81 51.31 19.93
C ASN A 571 -5.72 51.72 21.43
N PRO A 572 -4.53 51.63 22.10
CA PRO A 572 -3.50 50.57 22.22
C PRO A 572 -3.03 50.43 23.71
N SER A 573 -1.79 49.95 23.96
CA SER A 573 -0.96 50.01 25.20
C SER A 573 -0.99 48.73 26.07
N ASN A 574 0.07 48.29 26.76
CA ASN A 574 1.45 48.75 26.93
C ASN A 574 2.28 47.66 27.66
N VAL A 575 3.60 47.70 27.46
CA VAL A 575 4.70 47.42 28.43
C VAL A 575 5.08 45.97 28.80
N ALA A 576 6.40 45.75 28.61
CA ALA A 576 7.30 44.59 28.77
C ALA A 576 7.71 44.35 30.27
N PRO A 577 8.85 43.69 30.66
CA PRO A 577 9.91 42.93 29.95
C PRO A 577 10.34 41.59 30.63
N GLY A 578 10.75 40.52 29.91
CA GLY A 578 12.17 40.17 29.61
C GLY A 578 12.70 39.05 30.54
N PRO A 579 13.90 38.43 30.34
CA PRO A 579 14.72 38.33 29.12
C PRO A 579 15.33 36.92 28.82
N SER A 580 15.57 36.65 27.52
CA SER A 580 16.83 36.13 26.92
C SER A 580 17.29 34.66 27.15
N THR A 581 17.79 33.90 26.15
CA THR A 581 18.45 34.28 24.89
C THR A 581 18.70 33.07 23.95
N THR A 582 18.75 33.35 22.62
CA THR A 582 19.66 32.75 21.60
C THR A 582 19.23 31.40 20.99
N THR A 583 19.09 31.16 19.68
CA THR A 583 19.34 31.93 18.43
C THR A 583 18.60 31.23 17.28
N ARG A 584 18.09 32.02 16.33
CA ARG A 584 17.58 31.57 15.01
C ARG A 584 18.66 31.86 13.95
N PRO A 585 18.65 31.20 12.78
CA PRO A 585 17.83 31.75 11.71
C PRO A 585 17.07 30.70 10.86
N HIS A 586 15.95 31.17 10.34
CA HIS A 586 15.18 30.64 9.20
C HIS A 586 16.08 30.26 8.02
N VAL A 587 15.70 29.24 7.23
CA VAL A 587 15.18 29.38 5.86
C VAL A 587 14.34 28.12 5.51
N PHE A 588 13.28 28.38 4.75
CA PHE A 588 12.31 27.48 4.12
C PHE A 588 12.90 26.32 3.31
N GLY A 589 12.18 25.19 3.26
CA GLY A 589 12.37 24.14 2.25
C GLY A 589 11.76 22.79 2.63
N ARG A 590 10.46 22.60 2.37
CA ARG A 590 9.91 21.29 1.92
C ARG A 590 10.08 21.27 0.38
N PRO A 591 10.20 20.11 -0.31
CA PRO A 591 9.44 18.90 -0.01
C PRO A 591 10.19 17.55 -0.22
N ASP A 592 9.53 16.47 0.19
CA ASP A 592 9.59 15.07 -0.30
C ASP A 592 10.90 14.26 -0.20
N SER A 593 10.98 13.36 0.79
CA SER A 593 11.66 12.07 0.66
C SER A 593 11.25 11.12 1.80
N GLU A 594 10.16 10.39 1.60
CA GLU A 594 9.77 9.26 2.44
C GLU A 594 10.56 8.02 2.04
N PHE A 595 11.73 7.79 2.63
CA PHE A 595 12.35 6.46 2.69
C PHE A 595 13.32 6.43 3.88
N SER A 596 12.88 5.84 5.00
CA SER A 596 13.79 5.45 6.08
C SER A 596 13.34 4.12 6.69
N THR A 597 13.99 3.07 6.20
CA THR A 597 14.60 1.97 6.98
C THR A 597 13.81 1.42 8.17
N VAL A 598 13.24 0.24 7.95
CA VAL A 598 12.79 -0.71 8.98
C VAL A 598 14.01 -1.25 9.75
N PRO A 599 14.05 -1.19 11.10
CA PRO A 599 15.09 -1.84 11.88
C PRO A 599 14.75 -3.33 12.10
N LEU A 600 15.71 -4.20 11.77
CA LEU A 600 15.75 -5.61 12.15
C LEU A 600 16.26 -5.74 13.59
N ALA A 601 15.50 -6.38 14.48
CA ALA A 601 16.06 -7.06 15.67
C ALA A 601 15.06 -8.06 16.30
N SER A 602 15.37 -9.33 16.11
CA SER A 602 15.53 -10.41 17.10
C SER A 602 14.62 -10.53 18.33
N SER A 603 13.91 -11.67 18.37
CA SER A 603 13.65 -12.58 19.49
C SER A 603 14.15 -12.18 20.89
N SER A 604 13.22 -12.13 21.85
CA SER A 604 13.51 -12.36 23.27
C SER A 604 12.28 -12.97 23.95
N TYR A 605 12.40 -14.25 24.28
CA TYR A 605 11.56 -15.00 25.20
C TYR A 605 11.41 -14.24 26.53
N SER A 606 10.18 -14.07 27.03
CA SER A 606 9.93 -13.66 28.41
C SER A 606 9.02 -14.68 29.09
N SER A 607 9.65 -15.47 29.95
CA SER A 607 9.06 -16.50 30.80
C SER A 607 8.36 -15.86 31.98
N MET A 608 7.10 -16.23 32.23
CA MET A 608 6.37 -15.95 33.45
C MET A 608 6.98 -16.69 34.65
N PRO A 609 7.10 -16.07 35.83
CA PRO A 609 7.11 -16.78 37.10
C PRO A 609 5.74 -16.70 37.79
N THR A 610 5.24 -17.88 38.11
CA THR A 610 4.07 -18.20 38.92
C THR A 610 4.22 -17.68 40.36
N GLN A 611 3.20 -17.03 40.92
CA GLN A 611 3.07 -16.82 42.37
C GLN A 611 1.73 -17.39 42.86
N PHE A 612 1.82 -18.43 43.69
CA PHE A 612 0.70 -19.00 44.44
C PHE A 612 0.59 -18.35 45.84
N SER A 613 -0.66 -18.12 46.22
CA SER A 613 -1.28 -18.27 47.56
C SER A 613 -0.96 -17.31 48.71
N ARG A 614 -2.02 -16.60 49.17
CA ARG A 614 -2.41 -16.54 50.59
C ARG A 614 -3.93 -16.26 50.75
N PRO A 615 -4.65 -16.91 51.69
CA PRO A 615 -6.09 -16.70 51.91
C PRO A 615 -6.37 -15.57 52.94
N PRO A 616 -7.62 -15.05 53.00
CA PRO A 616 -7.99 -13.99 53.95
C PRO A 616 -8.38 -14.52 55.34
N PRO A 617 -8.30 -13.69 56.40
CA PRO A 617 -8.55 -14.10 57.77
C PRO A 617 -10.05 -14.10 58.12
N ARG A 618 -10.35 -14.77 59.23
CA ARG A 618 -11.68 -15.07 59.79
C ARG A 618 -12.58 -13.88 60.04
#